data_AF-A0A7C5QIC5-F1
#
_entry.id   AF-A0A7C5QIC5-F1
#
_cell.length_a   1.000
_cell.length_b   1.000
_cell.length_c   1.000
_cell.angle_alpha   90.00
_cell.angle_beta   90.00
_cell.angle_gamma   90.00
#
_symmetry.space_group_name_H-M   'P 1'
#
loop_
_entity.id
_entity.type
_entity.pdbx_description
1 polymer ?
#
loop_
_entity_poly.entity_id
_entity_poly.type
_entity_poly.pdbx_seq_one_letter_code
_entity_poly.pdbx_strand_id
1 'polypeptide(L)'
;MKLQKTTRALSLIALLITLGSSWKMWSLYGQNMLWGKLPLWFFLGIWGAVFFYLLSQNADRPKQLLKYVLAASTGILLWAAFPPMPLIPLAFVAFLPLIYLESLLGTRPNGKTERFLPYLYLSFTLWNILTTYWVANSALIAGATAILINSFFMSVPWMLWRWTRKKSPGIGLFILPAY
;
A
#
# COMPACT_ATOMS: atom_id res chain seq x y z
N MET A 1 4.70 -2.42 25.18
CA MET A 1 3.32 -2.66 25.72
C MET A 1 2.27 -1.60 25.36
N LYS A 2 2.46 -0.29 25.61
CA LYS A 2 1.43 0.75 25.31
C LYS A 2 1.11 0.85 23.80
N LEU A 3 2.13 0.95 22.95
CA LEU A 3 1.98 1.04 21.48
C LEU A 3 1.25 -0.17 20.87
N GLN A 4 1.53 -1.37 21.37
CA GLN A 4 0.88 -2.60 20.93
C GLN A 4 -0.64 -2.58 21.20
N LYS A 5 -1.05 -2.13 22.40
CA LYS A 5 -2.48 -2.00 22.73
C LYS A 5 -3.16 -0.96 21.82
N THR A 6 -2.54 0.19 21.63
CA THR A 6 -3.08 1.26 20.77
C THR A 6 -3.22 0.80 19.32
N THR A 7 -2.21 0.17 18.74
CA THR A 7 -2.25 -0.33 17.35
C THR A 7 -3.28 -1.45 17.16
N ARG A 8 -3.46 -2.34 18.14
CA ARG A 8 -4.56 -3.34 18.10
C ARG A 8 -5.93 -2.67 18.15
N ALA A 9 -6.12 -1.67 19.00
CA ALA A 9 -7.37 -0.91 19.05
C ALA A 9 -7.67 -0.23 17.70
N LEU A 10 -6.65 0.38 17.06
CA LEU A 10 -6.79 0.97 15.72
C LEU A 10 -7.14 -0.07 14.65
N SER A 11 -6.56 -1.28 14.71
CA SER A 11 -6.91 -2.37 13.80
C SER A 11 -8.38 -2.80 13.96
N LEU A 12 -8.88 -2.89 15.21
CA LEU A 12 -10.29 -3.18 15.48
C LEU A 12 -11.21 -2.07 14.96
N ILE A 13 -10.85 -0.80 15.15
CA ILE A 13 -11.61 0.33 14.61
C ILE A 13 -11.67 0.25 13.08
N ALA A 14 -10.55 -0.08 12.41
CA ALA A 14 -10.52 -0.24 10.96
C ALA A 14 -11.41 -1.40 10.46
N LEU A 15 -11.49 -2.51 11.22
CA LEU A 15 -12.43 -3.59 10.95
C LEU A 15 -13.89 -3.14 11.12
N LEU A 16 -14.19 -2.36 12.16
CA LEU A 16 -15.54 -1.80 12.35
C LEU A 16 -15.93 -0.85 11.21
N ILE A 17 -15.01 -0.02 10.73
CA ILE A 17 -15.22 0.82 9.54
C ILE A 17 -15.53 -0.03 8.31
N THR A 18 -14.81 -1.15 8.13
CA THR A 18 -15.03 -2.10 7.03
C THR A 18 -16.43 -2.72 7.11
N LEU A 19 -16.85 -3.16 8.30
CA LEU A 19 -18.17 -3.74 8.50
C LEU A 19 -19.29 -2.72 8.29
N GLY A 20 -19.13 -1.49 8.80
CA GLY A 20 -20.11 -0.42 8.62
C GLY A 20 -20.26 0.02 7.17
N SER A 21 -19.15 0.19 6.45
CA SER A 21 -19.16 0.52 5.01
C SER A 21 -19.76 -0.62 4.18
N SER A 22 -19.39 -1.88 4.47
CA SER A 22 -19.97 -3.07 3.83
C SER A 22 -21.49 -3.14 4.01
N TRP A 23 -21.98 -2.94 5.24
CA TRP A 23 -23.41 -2.93 5.52
C TRP A 23 -24.14 -1.82 4.75
N LYS A 24 -23.57 -0.61 4.70
CA LYS A 24 -24.18 0.49 3.95
C LYS A 24 -24.17 0.23 2.44
N MET A 25 -23.10 -0.36 1.90
CA MET A 25 -23.02 -0.76 0.48
C MET A 25 -24.09 -1.81 0.15
N TRP A 26 -24.28 -2.81 1.01
CA TRP A 26 -25.34 -3.81 0.83
C TRP A 26 -26.74 -3.17 0.82
N SER A 27 -26.99 -2.24 1.73
CA SER A 27 -28.26 -1.51 1.80
C SER A 27 -28.53 -0.69 0.53
N LEU A 28 -27.52 0.00 -0.02
CA LEU A 28 -27.65 0.80 -1.24
C LEU A 28 -27.77 -0.06 -2.51
N TYR A 29 -27.12 -1.23 -2.51
CA TYR A 29 -27.23 -2.19 -3.60
C TYR A 29 -28.69 -2.65 -3.78
N GLY A 30 -29.39 -2.94 -2.67
CA GLY A 30 -30.83 -3.27 -2.71
C GLY A 30 -31.73 -2.12 -3.19
N GLN A 31 -31.23 -0.89 -3.23
CA GLN A 31 -31.95 0.30 -3.69
C GLN A 31 -31.54 0.75 -5.11
N ASN A 32 -30.70 -0.04 -5.81
CA ASN A 32 -30.11 0.32 -7.11
C ASN A 32 -29.37 1.67 -7.12
N MET A 33 -28.82 2.08 -5.98
CA MET A 33 -28.04 3.32 -5.84
C MET A 33 -26.54 3.05 -5.90
N LEU A 34 -25.77 4.01 -6.43
CA LEU A 34 -24.31 3.96 -6.41
C LEU A 34 -23.77 4.10 -4.98
N TRP A 35 -22.65 3.42 -4.70
CA TRP A 35 -21.99 3.45 -3.39
C TRP A 35 -21.18 4.74 -3.13
N GLY A 36 -20.90 5.51 -4.18
CA GLY A 36 -20.13 6.74 -4.12
C GLY A 36 -18.73 6.52 -3.55
N LYS A 37 -18.47 7.05 -2.35
CA LYS A 37 -17.20 6.94 -1.64
C LYS A 37 -17.13 5.78 -0.66
N LEU A 38 -18.18 4.99 -0.47
CA LEU A 38 -18.14 3.86 0.47
C LEU A 38 -17.07 2.80 0.13
N PRO A 39 -16.80 2.48 -1.16
CA PRO A 39 -15.74 1.52 -1.47
C PRO A 39 -14.35 1.98 -1.00
N LEU A 40 -14.10 3.30 -0.98
CA LEU A 40 -12.87 3.87 -0.41
C LEU A 40 -12.72 3.44 1.04
N TRP A 41 -13.75 3.70 1.87
CA TRP A 41 -13.71 3.38 3.29
C TRP A 41 -13.67 1.88 3.57
N PHE A 42 -14.32 1.09 2.71
CA PHE A 42 -14.26 -0.37 2.78
C PHE A 42 -12.84 -0.88 2.56
N PHE A 43 -12.20 -0.52 1.44
CA PHE A 43 -10.85 -0.98 1.16
C PHE A 43 -9.81 -0.37 2.11
N LEU A 44 -9.94 0.91 2.46
CA LEU A 44 -9.06 1.57 3.43
C LEU A 44 -9.19 0.94 4.83
N GLY A 45 -10.39 0.51 5.22
CA GLY A 45 -10.64 -0.22 6.45
C GLY A 45 -9.92 -1.57 6.46
N ILE A 46 -10.00 -2.35 5.38
CA ILE A 46 -9.29 -3.63 5.24
C ILE A 46 -7.77 -3.42 5.29
N TRP A 47 -7.27 -2.50 4.47
CA TRP A 47 -5.84 -2.17 4.42
C TRP A 47 -5.34 -1.67 5.78
N GLY A 48 -6.10 -0.78 6.42
CA GLY A 48 -5.79 -0.21 7.73
C GLY A 48 -5.78 -1.27 8.83
N ALA A 49 -6.74 -2.19 8.81
CA ALA A 49 -6.80 -3.31 9.77
C ALA A 49 -5.53 -4.17 9.68
N VAL A 50 -5.11 -4.52 8.46
CA VAL A 50 -3.87 -5.27 8.20
C VAL A 50 -2.65 -4.46 8.64
N PHE A 51 -2.55 -3.19 8.23
CA PHE A 51 -1.44 -2.31 8.55
C PHE A 51 -1.24 -2.16 10.07
N PHE A 52 -2.29 -1.80 10.80
CA PHE A 52 -2.22 -1.62 12.25
C PHE A 52 -1.98 -2.95 12.99
N TYR A 53 -2.52 -4.06 12.48
CA TYR A 53 -2.22 -5.38 13.02
C TYR A 53 -0.73 -5.72 12.87
N LEU A 54 -0.13 -5.50 11.69
CA LEU A 54 1.30 -5.70 11.45
C LEU A 54 2.19 -4.81 12.32
N LEU A 55 1.80 -3.54 12.52
CA LEU A 55 2.46 -2.65 13.48
C LEU A 55 2.37 -3.21 14.90
N SER A 56 1.22 -3.74 15.30
CA SER A 56 1.05 -4.31 16.65
C SER A 56 1.95 -5.52 16.91
N GLN A 57 2.15 -6.37 15.91
CA GLN A 57 3.02 -7.54 16.00
C GLN A 57 4.51 -7.17 16.07
N ASN A 58 4.86 -5.96 15.63
CA ASN A 58 6.23 -5.46 15.61
C ASN A 58 6.42 -4.26 16.55
N ALA A 59 5.51 -4.05 17.51
CA ALA A 59 5.50 -2.87 18.38
C ALA A 59 6.79 -2.69 19.19
N ASP A 60 7.46 -3.79 19.54
CA ASP A 60 8.73 -3.76 20.28
C ASP A 60 9.97 -3.69 19.36
N ARG A 61 9.77 -3.57 18.04
CA ARG A 61 10.83 -3.57 17.02
C ARG A 61 10.84 -2.26 16.21
N PRO A 62 11.47 -1.17 16.69
CA PRO A 62 11.38 0.15 16.07
C PRO A 62 11.85 0.18 14.62
N LYS A 63 12.91 -0.58 14.28
CA LYS A 63 13.39 -0.72 12.90
C LYS A 63 12.38 -1.36 11.95
N GLN A 64 11.50 -2.24 12.45
CA GLN A 64 10.44 -2.84 11.64
C GLN A 64 9.25 -1.89 11.48
N LEU A 65 8.88 -1.17 12.55
CA LEU A 65 7.85 -0.14 12.49
C LEU A 65 8.19 0.93 11.45
N LEU A 66 9.44 1.39 11.45
CA LEU A 66 9.93 2.36 10.46
C LEU A 66 9.68 1.88 9.02
N LYS A 67 9.93 0.61 8.70
CA LYS A 67 9.69 0.08 7.35
C LYS A 67 8.22 0.12 6.95
N TYR A 68 7.31 -0.23 7.86
CA TYR A 68 5.87 -0.11 7.58
C TYR A 68 5.44 1.34 7.38
N VAL A 69 5.97 2.26 8.19
CA VAL A 69 5.71 3.70 8.04
C VAL A 69 6.24 4.23 6.70
N LEU A 70 7.45 3.83 6.30
CA LEU A 70 8.02 4.20 5.00
C LEU A 70 7.17 3.67 3.84
N ALA A 71 6.69 2.42 3.92
CA ALA A 71 5.78 1.86 2.92
C ALA A 71 4.46 2.64 2.83
N ALA A 72 3.81 2.89 3.97
CA ALA A 72 2.58 3.68 4.00
C ALA A 72 2.80 5.11 3.48
N SER A 73 3.90 5.76 3.85
CA SER A 73 4.24 7.11 3.39
C SER A 73 4.44 7.17 1.87
N THR A 74 5.02 6.13 1.27
CA THR A 74 5.15 6.02 -0.20
C THR A 74 3.77 6.05 -0.86
N GLY A 75 2.82 5.23 -0.37
CA GLY A 75 1.46 5.20 -0.92
C GLY A 75 0.73 6.54 -0.79
N ILE A 76 0.90 7.24 0.35
CA ILE A 76 0.30 8.57 0.59
C ILE A 76 0.93 9.63 -0.32
N LEU A 77 2.26 9.64 -0.46
CA LEU A 77 2.95 10.61 -1.33
C LEU A 77 2.60 10.39 -2.81
N LEU A 78 2.49 9.12 -3.25
CA LEU A 78 2.06 8.80 -4.61
C LEU A 78 0.61 9.23 -4.86
N TRP A 79 -0.27 9.07 -3.88
CA TRP A 79 -1.63 9.60 -3.97
C TRP A 79 -1.64 11.13 -4.06
N ALA A 80 -0.85 11.81 -3.23
CA ALA A 80 -0.76 13.27 -3.24
C ALA A 80 -0.18 13.81 -4.55
N ALA A 81 0.70 13.05 -5.22
CA ALA A 81 1.24 13.38 -6.53
C ALA A 81 0.27 13.11 -7.69
N PHE A 82 -0.80 12.34 -7.45
CA PHE A 82 -1.75 11.93 -8.49
C PHE A 82 -2.87 12.99 -8.66
N PRO A 83 -3.38 13.20 -9.89
CA PRO A 83 -4.52 14.10 -10.12
C PRO A 83 -5.71 13.76 -9.21
N PRO A 84 -6.46 14.77 -8.72
CA PRO A 84 -6.55 16.16 -9.21
C PRO A 84 -5.58 17.17 -8.56
N MET A 85 -4.66 16.73 -7.70
CA MET A 85 -3.75 17.64 -7.01
C MET A 85 -2.69 18.21 -7.97
N PRO A 86 -2.35 19.51 -7.92
CA PRO A 86 -1.33 20.12 -8.78
C PRO A 86 0.11 19.77 -8.36
N LEU A 87 0.29 18.69 -7.59
CA LEU A 87 1.55 18.27 -6.99
C LEU A 87 2.26 17.20 -7.82
N ILE A 88 2.09 17.18 -9.14
CA ILE A 88 2.75 16.21 -10.04
C ILE A 88 4.27 16.13 -9.81
N PRO A 89 5.01 17.24 -9.56
CA PRO A 89 6.44 17.16 -9.23
C PRO A 89 6.75 16.34 -7.98
N LEU A 90 5.79 16.14 -7.08
CA LEU A 90 5.93 15.28 -5.90
C LEU A 90 6.17 13.82 -6.29
N ALA A 91 5.75 13.37 -7.49
CA ALA A 91 5.97 12.01 -7.96
C ALA A 91 7.47 11.63 -7.98
N PHE A 92 8.36 12.58 -8.29
CA PHE A 92 9.81 12.37 -8.30
C PHE A 92 10.37 12.03 -6.91
N VAL A 93 9.74 12.56 -5.85
CA VAL A 93 10.18 12.32 -4.46
C VAL A 93 9.31 11.31 -3.71
N ALA A 94 8.14 10.96 -4.25
CA ALA A 94 7.20 10.04 -3.63
C ALA A 94 7.77 8.63 -3.43
N PHE A 95 8.74 8.23 -4.25
CA PHE A 95 9.45 6.96 -4.14
C PHE A 95 10.64 6.98 -3.16
N LEU A 96 11.06 8.15 -2.65
CA LEU A 96 12.20 8.24 -1.72
C LEU A 96 12.05 7.36 -0.48
N PRO A 97 10.89 7.29 0.19
CA PRO A 97 10.73 6.42 1.36
C PRO A 97 10.90 4.94 0.99
N LEU A 98 10.48 4.55 -0.21
CA LEU A 98 10.60 3.18 -0.72
C LEU A 98 12.05 2.82 -1.07
N ILE A 99 12.79 3.74 -1.68
CA ILE A 99 14.22 3.61 -1.95
C ILE A 99 14.99 3.47 -0.63
N TYR A 100 14.67 4.32 0.36
CA TYR A 100 15.26 4.22 1.69
C TYR A 100 14.90 2.89 2.37
N LEU A 101 13.66 2.42 2.25
CA LEU A 101 13.22 1.12 2.76
C LEU A 101 14.04 -0.03 2.16
N GLU A 102 14.30 -0.01 0.85
CA GLU A 102 15.14 -1.01 0.19
C GLU A 102 16.54 -1.07 0.81
N SER A 103 17.16 0.10 1.05
CA SER A 103 18.47 0.18 1.69
C SER A 103 18.47 -0.43 3.11
N LEU A 104 17.39 -0.25 3.88
CA LEU A 104 17.21 -0.83 5.21
C LEU A 104 17.00 -2.36 5.19
N LEU A 105 16.54 -2.91 4.07
CA LEU A 105 16.42 -4.37 3.86
C LEU A 105 17.74 -5.02 3.43
N GLY A 106 18.78 -4.22 3.19
CA GLY A 106 20.16 -4.62 3.04
C GLY A 106 20.56 -5.07 1.63
N THR A 107 21.75 -4.62 1.24
CA THR A 107 22.61 -5.05 0.11
C THR A 107 23.36 -6.37 0.37
N ARG A 108 23.09 -7.06 1.48
CA ARG A 108 23.76 -8.34 1.79
C ARG A 108 23.36 -9.41 0.75
N PRO A 109 24.30 -10.26 0.28
CA PRO A 109 24.01 -11.35 -0.66
C PRO A 109 22.83 -12.24 -0.22
N ASN A 110 22.62 -12.36 1.09
CA ASN A 110 21.56 -13.18 1.72
C ASN A 110 20.23 -12.45 1.98
N GLY A 111 20.11 -11.15 1.66
CA GLY A 111 18.86 -10.41 1.84
C GLY A 111 17.81 -10.87 0.83
N LYS A 112 16.95 -11.84 1.15
CA LYS A 112 15.95 -12.40 0.20
C LYS A 112 15.14 -11.28 -0.49
N THR A 113 15.10 -11.26 -1.83
CA THR A 113 14.36 -10.26 -2.62
C THR A 113 12.88 -10.24 -2.24
N GLU A 114 12.32 -11.41 -1.96
CA GLU A 114 10.96 -11.65 -1.48
C GLU A 114 10.59 -10.85 -0.23
N ARG A 115 11.56 -10.46 0.62
CA ARG A 115 11.29 -9.65 1.83
C ARG A 115 10.88 -8.22 1.50
N PHE A 116 11.06 -7.75 0.27
CA PHE A 116 10.65 -6.42 -0.17
C PHE A 116 9.20 -6.38 -0.66
N LEU A 117 8.73 -7.49 -1.26
CA LEU A 117 7.41 -7.58 -1.88
C LEU A 117 6.26 -7.18 -0.92
N PRO A 118 6.22 -7.59 0.36
CA PRO A 118 5.16 -7.15 1.26
C PRO A 118 5.09 -5.63 1.44
N TYR A 119 6.22 -4.94 1.46
CA TYR A 119 6.28 -3.48 1.61
C TYR A 119 5.90 -2.76 0.31
N LEU A 120 6.33 -3.28 -0.85
CA LEU A 120 5.88 -2.79 -2.16
C LEU A 120 4.36 -2.91 -2.28
N TYR A 121 3.84 -4.10 -1.99
CA TYR A 121 2.42 -4.39 -2.09
C TYR A 121 1.60 -3.53 -1.13
N LEU A 122 2.08 -3.33 0.10
CA LEU A 122 1.44 -2.43 1.07
C LEU A 122 1.37 -0.98 0.55
N SER A 123 2.44 -0.49 -0.08
CA SER A 123 2.54 0.88 -0.62
C SER A 123 1.60 1.07 -1.83
N PHE A 124 1.69 0.18 -2.82
CA PHE A 124 0.93 0.30 -4.06
C PHE A 124 -0.55 -0.02 -3.86
N THR A 125 -0.89 -0.93 -2.94
CA THR A 125 -2.29 -1.17 -2.59
C THR A 125 -2.91 0.07 -1.95
N LEU A 126 -2.20 0.74 -1.04
CA LEU A 126 -2.69 1.99 -0.47
C LEU A 126 -2.91 3.06 -1.55
N TRP A 127 -1.92 3.25 -2.43
CA TRP A 127 -2.04 4.20 -3.53
C TRP A 127 -3.24 3.90 -4.43
N ASN A 128 -3.40 2.64 -4.86
CA ASN A 128 -4.53 2.21 -5.69
C ASN A 128 -5.87 2.40 -4.98
N ILE A 129 -5.96 2.07 -3.68
CA ILE A 129 -7.19 2.33 -2.91
C ILE A 129 -7.53 3.82 -2.97
N LEU A 130 -6.56 4.71 -2.77
CA LEU A 130 -6.82 6.15 -2.72
C LEU A 130 -7.16 6.76 -4.10
N THR A 131 -6.67 6.18 -5.21
CA THR A 131 -6.85 6.73 -6.57
C THR A 131 -7.92 6.03 -7.42
N THR A 132 -8.17 4.74 -7.18
CA THR A 132 -9.02 3.89 -8.05
C THR A 132 -10.14 3.14 -7.31
N TYR A 133 -10.44 3.51 -6.05
CA TYR A 133 -11.58 2.91 -5.32
C TYR A 133 -12.91 2.99 -6.07
N TRP A 134 -13.10 4.02 -6.89
CA TRP A 134 -14.37 4.31 -7.54
C TRP A 134 -14.76 3.26 -8.57
N VAL A 135 -13.81 2.50 -9.11
CA VAL A 135 -14.05 1.38 -10.04
C VAL A 135 -14.95 0.31 -9.41
N ALA A 136 -14.89 0.15 -8.09
CA ALA A 136 -15.75 -0.77 -7.36
C ALA A 136 -17.23 -0.36 -7.34
N ASN A 137 -17.59 0.87 -7.72
CA ASN A 137 -19.00 1.26 -7.87
C ASN A 137 -19.72 0.49 -8.98
N SER A 138 -18.99 0.04 -10.00
CA SER A 138 -19.56 -0.74 -11.11
C SER A 138 -19.68 -2.22 -10.75
N ALA A 139 -18.62 -2.78 -10.16
CA ALA A 139 -18.61 -4.14 -9.64
C ALA A 139 -17.53 -4.27 -8.56
N LEU A 140 -17.93 -4.68 -7.35
CA LEU A 140 -17.02 -4.77 -6.21
C LEU A 140 -15.83 -5.69 -6.49
N ILE A 141 -16.11 -6.86 -7.05
CA ILE A 141 -15.08 -7.87 -7.36
C ILE A 141 -14.12 -7.33 -8.42
N ALA A 142 -14.64 -6.68 -9.47
CA ALA A 142 -13.78 -6.11 -10.51
C ALA A 142 -12.89 -4.99 -9.95
N GLY A 143 -13.45 -4.10 -9.11
CA GLY A 143 -12.68 -3.04 -8.45
C GLY A 143 -11.62 -3.58 -7.49
N ALA A 144 -11.95 -4.59 -6.67
CA ALA A 144 -10.99 -5.24 -5.78
C ALA A 144 -9.86 -5.92 -6.57
N THR A 145 -10.21 -6.66 -7.63
CA THR A 145 -9.24 -7.30 -8.52
C THR A 145 -8.34 -6.28 -9.20
N ALA A 146 -8.89 -5.17 -9.69
CA ALA A 146 -8.12 -4.10 -10.30
C ALA A 146 -7.09 -3.52 -9.31
N ILE A 147 -7.49 -3.23 -8.07
CA ILE A 147 -6.59 -2.72 -7.03
C ILE A 147 -5.47 -3.73 -6.74
N LEU A 148 -5.83 -5.00 -6.53
CA LEU A 148 -4.88 -6.04 -6.10
C LEU A 148 -3.90 -6.44 -7.21
N ILE A 149 -4.39 -6.61 -8.43
CA ILE A 149 -3.56 -6.98 -9.59
C ILE A 149 -2.68 -5.80 -10.02
N ASN A 150 -3.21 -4.58 -10.06
CA ASN A 150 -2.41 -3.42 -10.42
C ASN A 150 -1.27 -3.20 -9.42
N SER A 151 -1.55 -3.36 -8.11
CA SER A 151 -0.53 -3.29 -7.06
C SER A 151 0.54 -4.38 -7.20
N PHE A 152 0.16 -5.57 -7.68
CA PHE A 152 1.10 -6.64 -7.98
C PHE A 152 2.00 -6.26 -9.16
N PHE A 153 1.42 -5.81 -10.28
CA PHE A 153 2.21 -5.40 -11.44
C PHE A 153 3.15 -4.22 -11.14
N MET A 154 2.70 -3.25 -10.35
CA MET A 154 3.57 -2.16 -9.88
C MET A 154 4.73 -2.64 -9.00
N SER A 155 4.58 -3.78 -8.33
CA SER A 155 5.67 -4.36 -7.54
C SER A 155 6.73 -5.06 -8.39
N VAL A 156 6.39 -5.51 -9.60
CA VAL A 156 7.28 -6.31 -10.47
C VAL A 156 8.55 -5.54 -10.86
N PRO A 157 8.52 -4.29 -11.38
CA PRO A 157 9.74 -3.56 -11.73
C PRO A 157 10.69 -3.38 -10.54
N TRP A 158 10.14 -3.14 -9.35
CA TRP A 158 10.93 -2.98 -8.13
C TRP A 158 11.60 -4.29 -7.68
N MET A 159 10.90 -5.41 -7.84
CA MET A 159 11.48 -6.73 -7.60
C MET A 159 12.59 -7.06 -8.61
N LEU A 160 12.35 -6.79 -9.89
CA LEU A 160 13.34 -6.98 -10.96
C LEU A 160 14.57 -6.10 -10.73
N TRP A 161 14.38 -4.82 -10.41
CA TRP A 161 15.45 -3.89 -10.07
C TRP A 161 16.35 -4.44 -8.96
N ARG A 162 15.74 -4.89 -7.85
CA ARG A 162 16.47 -5.46 -6.71
C ARG A 162 17.17 -6.79 -7.06
N TRP A 163 16.58 -7.58 -7.96
CA TRP A 163 17.18 -8.83 -8.42
C TRP A 163 18.39 -8.58 -9.32
N THR A 164 18.29 -7.65 -10.28
CA THR A 164 19.38 -7.29 -11.19
C THR A 164 20.55 -6.68 -10.43
N ARG A 165 20.31 -5.80 -9.45
CA ARG A 165 21.39 -5.21 -8.63
C ARG A 165 22.23 -6.22 -7.87
N LYS A 166 21.68 -7.39 -7.54
CA LYS A 166 22.44 -8.49 -6.91
C LYS A 166 23.33 -9.25 -7.88
N LYS A 167 22.93 -9.34 -9.15
CA LYS A 167 23.65 -10.11 -10.18
C LYS A 167 24.63 -9.26 -10.99
N SER A 168 24.33 -7.98 -11.23
CA SER A 168 25.17 -7.04 -11.97
C SER A 168 25.01 -5.62 -11.39
N PRO A 169 25.97 -5.13 -10.58
CA PRO A 169 25.89 -3.81 -9.95
C PRO A 169 25.84 -2.64 -10.94
N GLY A 170 26.40 -2.79 -12.15
CA GLY A 170 26.53 -1.71 -13.14
C GLY A 170 25.27 -1.41 -13.96
N ILE A 171 24.31 -2.34 -14.06
CA ILE A 171 23.11 -2.20 -14.92
C ILE A 171 21.86 -1.85 -14.11
N GLY A 172 21.90 -2.03 -12.78
CA GLY A 172 20.72 -1.87 -11.93
C GLY A 172 20.09 -0.48 -11.94
N LEU A 173 20.83 0.59 -12.25
CA LEU A 173 20.27 1.95 -12.29
C LEU A 173 19.39 2.20 -13.53
N PHE A 174 19.63 1.49 -14.64
CA PHE A 174 18.95 1.69 -15.93
C PHE A 174 17.55 1.08 -16.01
N ILE A 175 17.11 0.32 -15.01
CA ILE A 175 15.78 -0.34 -14.98
C ILE A 175 14.72 0.54 -14.28
N LEU A 176 15.13 1.52 -13.48
CA LEU A 176 14.22 2.44 -12.79
C LEU A 176 13.45 3.44 -13.69
N PRO A 177 13.93 3.87 -14.88
CA PRO A 177 13.19 4.82 -15.71
C PRO A 177 12.17 4.16 -16.66
N ALA A 178 11.76 2.91 -16.43
CA ALA A 178 10.68 2.28 -17.20
C ALA A 178 9.25 2.64 -16.72
N TYR A 179 9.12 3.76 -15.98
CA TYR A 179 7.85 4.34 -15.53
C TYR A 179 7.59 5.69 -16.20
#